data_AF-A0A502EVB5-F1
#
_entry.id   AF-A0A502EVB5-F1
#
_cell.length_a   1.000
_cell.length_b   1.000
_cell.length_c   1.000
_cell.angle_alpha   90.00
_cell.angle_beta   90.00
_cell.angle_gamma   90.00
#
_symmetry.space_group_name_H-M   'P 1'
#
loop_
_entity.id
_entity.type
_entity.pdbx_description
1 polymer ?
#
loop_
_entity_poly.entity_id
_entity_poly.type
_entity_poly.pdbx_seq_one_letter_code
_entity_poly.pdbx_strand_id
1 'polypeptide(L)'
;MKSSLLLSLSFFLSICNTANSQSKYDLYTNKIKQFSKPAKVLYNHINATGNGSIEFTNAKKQILRFRVMNQKLQVLHGGISFQLFYYNNDYLQRIETFDANGNLAGERESNNEAAIVFIIEKPDLYLKKKKLIDAAEGNIDLKDDTSEKIIQVQLYDQNNLPISAMQPTYLSSKTYWDYNVRMYWP
;
A
#
# COMPACT_ATOMS: atom_id res chain seq x y z
N MET A 1 -26.01 -5.09 -49.66
CA MET A 1 -26.43 -5.08 -48.24
C MET A 1 -26.00 -6.29 -47.40
N LYS A 2 -25.40 -7.36 -47.97
CA LYS A 2 -24.96 -8.54 -47.18
C LYS A 2 -23.51 -8.45 -46.66
N SER A 3 -22.69 -7.55 -47.20
CA SER A 3 -21.26 -7.43 -46.85
C SER A 3 -20.99 -6.57 -45.61
N SER A 4 -21.90 -5.66 -45.23
CA SER A 4 -21.68 -4.74 -44.10
C SER A 4 -21.92 -5.39 -42.74
N LEU A 5 -22.68 -6.49 -42.68
CA LEU A 5 -23.00 -7.22 -41.45
C LEU A 5 -21.85 -8.13 -40.97
N LEU A 6 -20.98 -8.55 -41.89
CA LEU A 6 -19.79 -9.35 -41.60
C LEU A 6 -18.63 -8.51 -41.01
N LEU A 7 -18.55 -7.22 -41.35
CA LEU A 7 -17.55 -6.31 -40.77
C LEU A 7 -17.87 -5.92 -39.31
N SER A 8 -19.16 -5.82 -38.95
CA SER A 8 -19.54 -5.56 -37.55
C SER A 8 -19.25 -6.74 -36.62
N LEU A 9 -19.27 -7.98 -37.13
CA LEU A 9 -19.03 -9.17 -36.32
C LEU A 9 -17.53 -9.38 -35.97
N SER A 10 -16.63 -8.94 -36.86
CA SER A 10 -15.17 -9.05 -36.66
C SER A 10 -14.62 -8.01 -35.67
N PHE A 11 -15.26 -6.84 -35.56
CA PHE A 11 -14.93 -5.87 -34.52
C PHE A 11 -15.36 -6.31 -33.11
N PHE A 12 -16.45 -7.08 -32.97
CA PHE A 12 -16.91 -7.59 -31.67
C PHE A 12 -16.02 -8.70 -31.10
N LEU A 13 -15.42 -9.54 -31.94
CA LEU A 13 -14.54 -10.63 -31.48
C LEU A 13 -13.16 -10.15 -31.00
N SER A 14 -12.76 -8.93 -31.35
CA SER A 14 -11.44 -8.38 -30.98
C SER A 14 -11.41 -7.75 -29.58
N ILE A 15 -12.56 -7.61 -28.91
CA ILE A 15 -12.64 -6.93 -27.59
C ILE A 15 -12.53 -7.95 -26.42
N CYS A 16 -12.57 -9.26 -26.68
CA CYS A 16 -12.64 -10.26 -25.62
C CYS A 16 -11.29 -10.83 -25.11
N ASN A 17 -10.14 -10.41 -25.65
CA ASN A 17 -8.86 -11.11 -25.38
C ASN A 17 -7.88 -10.46 -24.39
N THR A 18 -8.29 -9.45 -23.60
CA THR A 18 -7.39 -8.83 -22.61
C THR A 18 -7.75 -9.07 -21.14
N ALA A 19 -8.71 -9.96 -20.83
CA ALA A 19 -9.19 -10.14 -19.45
C ALA A 19 -8.44 -11.20 -18.60
N ASN A 20 -7.53 -11.98 -19.17
CA ASN A 20 -7.10 -13.25 -18.55
C ASN A 20 -5.82 -13.24 -17.70
N SER A 21 -5.17 -12.10 -17.45
CA SER A 21 -4.03 -12.04 -16.50
C SER A 21 -4.32 -11.31 -15.18
N GLN A 22 -5.44 -10.59 -15.09
CA GLN A 22 -5.83 -9.88 -13.86
C GLN A 22 -6.24 -10.88 -12.75
N SER A 23 -6.76 -12.05 -13.13
CA SER A 23 -7.70 -12.81 -12.28
C SER A 23 -7.08 -13.66 -11.15
N LYS A 24 -5.80 -14.06 -11.21
CA LYS A 24 -5.27 -15.05 -10.24
C LYS A 24 -5.23 -14.51 -8.80
N TYR A 25 -4.89 -13.24 -8.65
CA TYR A 25 -4.64 -12.62 -7.36
C TYR A 25 -5.73 -11.64 -6.92
N ASP A 26 -6.67 -11.31 -7.83
CA ASP A 26 -7.85 -10.49 -7.55
C ASP A 26 -8.67 -11.03 -6.37
N LEU A 27 -8.71 -12.35 -6.18
CA LEU A 27 -9.39 -13.00 -5.06
C LEU A 27 -8.90 -12.50 -3.69
N TYR A 28 -7.61 -12.15 -3.57
CA TYR A 28 -7.06 -11.61 -2.33
C TYR A 28 -7.57 -10.20 -2.02
N THR A 29 -7.88 -9.42 -3.05
CA THR A 29 -8.46 -8.07 -2.86
C THR A 29 -9.83 -8.13 -2.18
N ASN A 30 -10.56 -9.24 -2.36
CA ASN A 30 -11.87 -9.45 -1.74
C ASN A 30 -11.79 -9.76 -0.23
N LYS A 31 -10.62 -10.18 0.27
CA LYS A 31 -10.44 -10.48 1.70
C LYS A 31 -10.42 -9.22 2.56
N ILE A 32 -9.95 -8.11 2.01
CA ILE A 32 -9.76 -6.87 2.75
C ILE A 32 -11.00 -5.99 2.57
N LYS A 33 -11.89 -5.98 3.57
CA LYS A 33 -13.17 -5.25 3.51
C LYS A 33 -12.98 -3.74 3.31
N GLN A 34 -11.89 -3.19 3.82
CA GLN A 34 -11.53 -1.78 3.74
C GLN A 34 -11.00 -1.37 2.36
N PHE A 35 -10.55 -2.33 1.53
CA PHE A 35 -10.06 -2.06 0.19
C PHE A 35 -11.24 -1.93 -0.78
N SER A 36 -11.44 -0.72 -1.31
CA SER A 36 -12.56 -0.42 -2.19
C SER A 36 -12.37 -1.06 -3.58
N LYS A 37 -13.49 -1.42 -4.22
CA LYS A 37 -13.55 -1.93 -5.59
C LYS A 37 -13.97 -0.82 -6.56
N PRO A 38 -13.67 -0.93 -7.88
CA PRO A 38 -12.91 -2.00 -8.55
C PRO A 38 -11.40 -1.92 -8.25
N ALA A 39 -10.76 -3.10 -8.24
CA ALA A 39 -9.31 -3.23 -8.06
C ALA A 39 -8.60 -3.24 -9.42
N LYS A 40 -7.43 -2.62 -9.47
CA LYS A 40 -6.53 -2.67 -10.64
C LYS A 40 -5.12 -3.01 -10.15
N VAL A 41 -4.42 -3.88 -10.87
CA VAL A 41 -3.00 -4.13 -10.60
C VAL A 41 -2.22 -2.83 -10.84
N LEU A 42 -1.51 -2.38 -9.81
CA LEU A 42 -0.58 -1.24 -9.86
C LEU A 42 0.84 -1.73 -10.16
N TYR A 43 1.25 -2.81 -9.48
CA TYR A 43 2.59 -3.39 -9.61
C TYR A 43 2.51 -4.90 -9.46
N ASN A 44 3.26 -5.64 -10.28
CA ASN A 44 3.36 -7.09 -10.21
C ASN A 44 4.79 -7.52 -10.53
N HIS A 45 5.51 -7.99 -9.52
CA HIS A 45 6.86 -8.50 -9.66
C HIS A 45 6.95 -9.87 -9.02
N ILE A 46 6.37 -10.86 -9.70
CA ILE A 46 6.48 -12.28 -9.36
C ILE A 46 7.43 -12.94 -10.35
N ASN A 47 8.47 -13.60 -9.84
CA ASN A 47 9.44 -14.32 -10.65
C ASN A 47 8.87 -15.66 -11.17
N ALA A 48 9.63 -16.36 -12.01
CA ALA A 48 9.22 -17.64 -12.59
C ALA A 48 8.91 -18.75 -11.55
N THR A 49 9.49 -18.67 -10.35
CA THR A 49 9.23 -19.63 -9.25
C THR A 49 7.99 -19.26 -8.43
N GLY A 50 7.31 -18.16 -8.76
CA GLY A 50 6.11 -17.72 -8.04
C GLY A 50 6.40 -16.94 -6.76
N ASN A 51 7.57 -16.33 -6.64
CA ASN A 51 7.98 -15.51 -5.50
C ASN A 51 7.98 -14.03 -5.88
N GLY A 52 7.46 -13.17 -5.00
CA GLY A 52 7.51 -11.74 -5.21
C GLY A 52 6.39 -10.97 -4.53
N SER A 53 6.13 -9.75 -5.01
CA SER A 53 5.09 -8.87 -4.47
C SER A 53 4.11 -8.40 -5.55
N ILE A 54 2.89 -8.13 -5.11
CA ILE A 54 1.85 -7.49 -5.91
C ILE A 54 1.30 -6.29 -5.14
N GLU A 55 1.00 -5.23 -5.88
CA GLU A 55 0.23 -4.08 -5.43
C GLU A 55 -1.02 -3.91 -6.29
N PHE A 56 -2.16 -3.72 -5.64
CA PHE A 56 -3.42 -3.31 -6.25
C PHE A 56 -3.75 -1.88 -5.84
N THR A 57 -4.39 -1.13 -6.73
CA THR A 57 -4.98 0.17 -6.45
C THR A 57 -6.45 0.23 -6.83
N ASN A 58 -7.12 1.31 -6.45
CA ASN A 58 -8.54 1.55 -6.73
C ASN A 58 -8.82 3.05 -6.94
N ALA A 59 -10.08 3.39 -7.20
CA ALA A 59 -10.51 4.77 -7.46
C ALA A 59 -10.26 5.73 -6.29
N LYS A 60 -10.11 5.22 -5.05
CA LYS A 60 -9.78 6.02 -3.86
C LYS A 60 -8.27 6.16 -3.65
N LYS A 61 -7.44 5.75 -4.61
CA LYS A 61 -5.97 5.72 -4.50
C LYS A 61 -5.46 4.91 -3.30
N GLN A 62 -6.25 3.98 -2.76
CA GLN A 62 -5.71 3.03 -1.78
C GLN A 62 -4.72 2.11 -2.49
N ILE A 63 -3.74 1.59 -1.75
CA ILE A 63 -2.83 0.56 -2.27
C ILE A 63 -2.88 -0.64 -1.35
N LEU A 64 -3.32 -1.79 -1.88
CA LEU A 64 -3.26 -3.08 -1.21
C LEU A 64 -2.03 -3.82 -1.69
N ARG A 65 -1.15 -4.18 -0.76
CA ARG A 65 0.13 -4.84 -1.05
C ARG A 65 0.24 -6.16 -0.29
N PHE A 66 0.78 -7.19 -0.95
CA PHE A 66 1.14 -8.46 -0.31
C PHE A 66 2.24 -9.18 -1.09
N ARG A 67 2.78 -10.23 -0.47
CA ARG A 67 3.79 -11.10 -1.08
C ARG A 67 3.24 -12.49 -1.35
N VAL A 68 3.85 -13.14 -2.32
CA VAL A 68 3.64 -14.55 -2.58
C VAL A 68 4.97 -15.30 -2.52
N MET A 69 4.92 -16.52 -2.02
CA MET A 69 6.01 -17.48 -2.02
C MET A 69 5.48 -18.80 -2.57
N ASN A 70 6.15 -19.33 -3.60
CA ASN A 70 5.72 -20.50 -4.35
C ASN A 70 4.25 -20.40 -4.78
N GLN A 71 3.88 -19.22 -5.31
CA GLN A 71 2.54 -18.86 -5.79
C GLN A 71 1.45 -18.75 -4.72
N LYS A 72 1.77 -18.92 -3.43
CA LYS A 72 0.83 -18.81 -2.32
C LYS A 72 1.07 -17.51 -1.55
N LEU A 73 0.00 -16.93 -0.99
CA LEU A 73 0.11 -15.79 -0.07
C LEU A 73 1.16 -16.09 1.02
N GLN A 74 2.12 -15.20 1.16
CA GLN A 74 3.14 -15.29 2.20
C GLN A 74 2.61 -14.66 3.49
N VAL A 75 2.78 -15.39 4.60
CA VAL A 75 2.59 -14.85 5.96
C VAL A 75 3.96 -14.38 6.46
N LEU A 76 4.05 -13.11 6.82
CA LEU A 76 5.24 -12.46 7.37
C LEU A 76 5.26 -12.60 8.89
N HIS A 77 6.24 -11.95 9.53
CA HIS A 77 6.29 -11.86 10.98
C HIS A 77 4.98 -11.26 11.54
N GLY A 78 4.63 -11.63 12.77
CA GLY A 78 3.40 -11.19 13.41
C GLY A 78 2.11 -11.77 12.81
N GLY A 79 2.20 -12.68 11.84
CA GLY A 79 1.02 -13.22 11.14
C GLY A 79 0.47 -12.30 10.05
N ILE A 80 1.17 -11.22 9.72
CA ILE A 80 0.76 -10.23 8.74
C ILE A 80 0.91 -10.80 7.33
N SER A 81 -0.11 -10.64 6.49
CA SER A 81 -0.11 -11.10 5.09
C SER A 81 -0.39 -9.97 4.10
N PHE A 82 -1.07 -8.92 4.54
CA PHE A 82 -1.42 -7.77 3.70
C PHE A 82 -1.08 -6.45 4.38
N GLN A 83 -0.84 -5.44 3.57
CA GLN A 83 -0.77 -4.05 3.96
C GLN A 83 -1.68 -3.21 3.09
N LEU A 84 -2.45 -2.31 3.71
CA LEU A 84 -3.31 -1.36 3.04
C LEU A 84 -2.84 0.06 3.35
N PHE A 85 -2.45 0.77 2.30
CA PHE A 85 -1.98 2.16 2.36
C PHE A 85 -3.11 3.10 1.94
N TYR A 86 -3.31 4.14 2.72
CA TYR A 86 -4.30 5.18 2.48
C TYR A 86 -3.60 6.50 2.17
N TYR A 87 -3.93 7.09 1.02
CA TYR A 87 -3.37 8.35 0.58
C TYR A 87 -4.44 9.43 0.50
N ASN A 88 -4.06 10.66 0.83
CA ASN A 88 -4.85 11.86 0.61
C ASN A 88 -3.94 12.94 0.03
N ASN A 89 -4.31 13.52 -1.10
CA ASN A 89 -3.48 14.48 -1.84
C ASN A 89 -2.02 14.01 -2.02
N ASP A 90 -1.85 12.72 -2.33
CA ASP A 90 -0.56 12.05 -2.55
C ASP A 90 0.36 11.96 -1.30
N TYR A 91 -0.18 12.27 -0.13
CA TYR A 91 0.44 12.03 1.17
C TYR A 91 -0.15 10.79 1.82
N LEU A 92 0.72 9.89 2.30
CA LEU A 92 0.34 8.72 3.07
C LEU A 92 -0.25 9.16 4.42
N GLN A 93 -1.51 8.80 4.66
CA GLN A 93 -2.21 9.10 5.91
C GLN A 93 -2.19 7.92 6.86
N ARG A 94 -2.30 6.69 6.34
CA ARG A 94 -2.44 5.50 7.18
C ARG A 94 -1.91 4.25 6.50
N ILE A 95 -1.33 3.36 7.29
CA ILE A 95 -1.02 1.98 6.91
C ILE A 95 -1.79 1.08 7.85
N GLU A 96 -2.48 0.07 7.31
CA GLU A 96 -3.08 -1.01 8.08
C GLU A 96 -2.46 -2.34 7.67
N THR A 97 -2.38 -3.27 8.60
CA THR A 97 -1.85 -4.63 8.39
C THR A 97 -2.94 -5.65 8.68
N PHE A 98 -2.98 -6.73 7.89
CA PHE A 98 -4.02 -7.76 7.99
C PHE A 98 -3.44 -9.17 7.92
N ASP A 99 -4.10 -10.10 8.59
CA ASP A 99 -3.82 -11.53 8.50
C ASP A 99 -4.25 -12.12 7.14
N ALA A 100 -3.96 -13.41 6.93
CA ALA A 100 -4.33 -14.12 5.71
C ALA A 100 -5.85 -14.22 5.46
N ASN A 101 -6.68 -13.94 6.47
CA ASN A 101 -8.14 -13.95 6.41
C ASN A 101 -8.74 -12.56 6.17
N GLY A 102 -7.93 -11.51 6.24
CA GLY A 102 -8.34 -10.12 6.07
C GLY A 102 -8.83 -9.44 7.34
N ASN A 103 -8.50 -9.98 8.52
CA ASN A 103 -8.70 -9.29 9.80
C ASN A 103 -7.49 -8.40 10.10
N LEU A 104 -7.71 -7.28 10.78
CA LEU A 104 -6.61 -6.46 11.29
C LEU A 104 -5.71 -7.34 12.17
N ALA A 105 -4.41 -7.29 11.91
CA ALA A 105 -3.44 -8.14 12.58
C ALA A 105 -2.31 -7.28 13.11
N GLY A 106 -2.15 -7.26 14.44
CA GLY A 106 -1.06 -6.56 15.08
C GLY A 106 0.21 -7.41 15.14
N GLU A 107 1.36 -6.77 14.97
CA GLU A 107 2.63 -7.43 15.27
C GLU A 107 2.80 -7.54 16.79
N ARG A 108 2.87 -8.77 17.32
CA ARG A 108 2.96 -9.02 18.78
C ARG A 108 4.17 -8.35 19.43
N GLU A 109 5.28 -8.27 18.71
CA GLU A 109 6.53 -7.66 19.19
C GLU A 109 6.48 -6.13 19.17
N SER A 110 5.55 -5.53 18.40
CA SER A 110 5.34 -4.09 18.26
C SER A 110 4.06 -3.64 18.96
N ASN A 111 3.85 -4.04 20.21
CA ASN A 111 2.66 -3.68 21.00
C ASN A 111 1.31 -4.00 20.33
N ASN A 112 1.26 -5.05 19.50
CA ASN A 112 0.08 -5.43 18.74
C ASN A 112 -0.40 -4.31 17.78
N GLU A 113 0.54 -3.51 17.27
CA GLU A 113 0.30 -2.47 16.28
C GLU A 113 -0.22 -3.09 14.99
N ALA A 114 -1.48 -2.81 14.68
CA ALA A 114 -2.14 -3.21 13.43
C ALA A 114 -2.24 -2.05 12.44
N ALA A 115 -2.11 -0.81 12.90
CA ALA A 115 -2.11 0.36 12.03
C ALA A 115 -1.29 1.54 12.52
N ILE A 116 -0.76 2.30 11.56
CA ILE A 116 -0.01 3.55 11.74
C ILE A 116 -0.79 4.67 11.08
N VAL A 117 -1.02 5.76 11.80
CA VAL A 117 -1.54 7.02 11.24
C VAL A 117 -0.45 8.07 11.25
N PHE A 118 -0.28 8.76 10.13
CA PHE A 118 0.69 9.83 9.95
C PHE A 118 -0.03 11.18 9.94
N ILE A 119 0.46 12.12 10.73
CA ILE A 119 -0.06 13.48 10.81
C ILE A 119 1.09 14.43 10.46
N ILE A 120 0.97 15.15 9.34
CA ILE A 120 1.95 16.17 8.95
C ILE A 120 1.57 17.48 9.64
N GLU A 121 2.19 17.76 10.79
CA GLU A 121 1.94 18.98 11.57
C GLU A 121 2.45 20.25 10.85
N LYS A 122 3.50 20.13 10.04
CA LYS A 122 4.15 21.25 9.35
C LYS A 122 4.22 21.02 7.83
N PRO A 123 3.09 21.12 7.11
CA PRO A 123 2.99 20.73 5.69
C PRO A 123 3.94 21.50 4.76
N ASP A 124 4.09 22.82 4.95
CA ASP A 124 4.99 23.62 4.11
C ASP A 124 6.46 23.26 4.28
N LEU A 125 6.86 22.94 5.52
CA LEU A 125 8.22 22.53 5.83
C LEU A 125 8.48 21.13 5.28
N TYR A 126 7.54 20.20 5.44
CA TYR A 126 7.63 18.90 4.82
C TYR A 126 7.73 19.00 3.30
N LEU A 127 6.91 19.83 2.64
CA LEU A 127 6.95 19.99 1.20
C LEU A 127 8.31 20.47 0.69
N LYS A 128 8.95 21.41 1.39
CA LYS A 128 10.32 21.86 1.06
C LYS A 128 11.32 20.70 1.14
N LYS A 129 11.26 19.90 2.20
CA LYS A 129 12.16 18.75 2.40
C LYS A 129 11.88 17.64 1.40
N LYS A 130 10.61 17.32 1.15
CA LYS A 130 10.16 16.35 0.15
C LYS A 130 10.72 16.69 -1.23
N LYS A 131 10.69 17.95 -1.66
CA LYS A 131 11.27 18.36 -2.95
C LYS A 131 12.77 18.05 -3.06
N LEU A 132 13.52 18.21 -1.97
CA LEU A 132 14.95 17.86 -1.95
C LEU A 132 15.15 16.34 -2.04
N ILE A 133 14.34 15.56 -1.30
CA ILE A 133 14.39 14.09 -1.33
C ILE A 133 14.00 13.56 -2.70
N ASP A 134 12.91 14.06 -3.28
CA ASP A 134 12.42 13.69 -4.62
C ASP A 134 13.46 14.00 -5.71
N ALA A 135 14.12 15.16 -5.64
CA ALA A 135 15.16 15.55 -6.61
C ALA A 135 16.39 14.63 -6.58
N ALA A 136 16.62 13.95 -5.45
CA ALA A 136 17.65 12.94 -5.29
C ALA A 136 17.11 11.50 -5.47
N GLU A 137 15.85 11.33 -5.87
CA GLU A 137 15.17 10.02 -5.96
C GLU A 137 15.27 9.19 -4.67
N GLY A 138 15.30 9.86 -3.51
CA GLY A 138 15.49 9.23 -2.21
C GLY A 138 16.95 8.91 -1.84
N ASN A 139 17.90 9.04 -2.77
CA ASN A 139 19.33 8.77 -2.58
C ASN A 139 20.08 9.97 -1.97
N ILE A 140 19.54 10.51 -0.87
CA ILE A 140 20.15 11.60 -0.11
C ILE A 140 20.28 11.19 1.36
N ASP A 141 21.44 11.47 1.95
CA ASP A 141 21.63 11.39 3.39
C ASP A 141 21.14 12.70 4.03
N LEU A 142 19.84 12.74 4.33
CA LEU A 142 19.23 13.87 5.01
C LEU A 142 19.47 13.72 6.51
N LYS A 143 20.05 14.75 7.13
CA LYS A 143 20.16 14.82 8.60
C LYS A 143 18.79 14.58 9.23
N ASP A 144 18.75 13.73 10.26
CA ASP A 144 17.55 13.47 11.03
C ASP A 144 16.96 14.78 11.59
N ASP A 145 15.73 15.05 11.18
CA ASP A 145 14.95 16.24 11.53
C ASP A 145 13.75 15.91 12.42
N THR A 146 13.75 14.74 13.08
CA THR A 146 12.70 14.34 14.02
C THR A 146 12.44 15.41 15.10
N SER A 147 13.48 16.13 15.55
CA SER A 147 13.36 17.23 16.52
C SER A 147 12.56 18.43 16.00
N GLU A 148 12.42 18.59 14.68
CA GLU A 148 11.60 19.64 14.08
C GLU A 148 10.10 19.34 14.20
N LYS A 149 9.70 18.13 14.63
CA LYS A 149 8.31 17.73 14.89
C LYS A 149 7.41 18.02 13.68
N ILE A 150 7.79 17.49 12.52
CA ILE A 150 7.09 17.71 11.24
C ILE A 150 6.03 16.65 11.02
N ILE A 151 6.36 15.38 11.30
CA ILE A 151 5.48 14.23 11.09
C ILE A 151 5.29 13.51 12.41
N GLN A 152 4.09 13.55 12.95
CA GLN A 152 3.67 12.78 14.11
C GLN A 152 3.13 11.41 13.65
N VAL A 153 3.35 10.40 14.48
CA VAL A 153 2.80 9.05 14.32
C VAL A 153 1.88 8.69 15.47
N GLN A 154 0.76 8.06 15.13
CA GLN A 154 -0.17 7.46 16.08
C GLN A 154 -0.39 5.99 15.73
N LEU A 155 -0.19 5.11 16.72
CA LEU A 155 -0.31 3.66 16.56
C LEU A 155 -1.70 3.19 17.02
N TYR A 156 -2.20 2.14 16.38
CA TYR A 156 -3.50 1.54 16.67
C TYR A 156 -3.38 0.02 16.78
N ASP A 157 -4.13 -0.57 17.71
CA ASP A 157 -4.16 -2.01 17.93
C ASP A 157 -5.06 -2.75 16.92
N GLN A 158 -5.13 -4.08 17.04
CA GLN A 158 -6.00 -4.94 16.22
C GLN A 158 -7.51 -4.63 16.33
N ASN A 159 -7.94 -3.95 17.39
CA ASN A 159 -9.33 -3.48 17.57
C ASN A 159 -9.53 -2.09 16.98
N ASN A 160 -8.50 -1.55 16.30
CA ASN A 160 -8.43 -0.19 15.80
C ASN A 160 -8.59 0.87 16.90
N LEU A 161 -8.09 0.58 18.10
CA LEU A 161 -8.03 1.52 19.22
C LEU A 161 -6.62 2.15 19.30
N PRO A 162 -6.51 3.45 19.59
CA PRO A 162 -5.21 4.08 19.80
C PRO A 162 -4.40 3.36 20.89
N ILE A 163 -3.15 3.06 20.58
CA ILE A 163 -2.18 2.58 21.57
C ILE A 163 -1.61 3.82 22.26
N SER A 164 -1.90 3.97 23.56
CA SER A 164 -1.44 5.11 24.35
C SER A 164 0.08 5.15 24.42
N ALA A 165 0.68 6.21 23.88
CA ALA A 165 2.08 6.54 24.08
C ALA A 165 2.22 7.58 25.20
N MET A 166 3.26 7.48 26.03
CA MET A 166 3.53 8.47 27.08
C MET A 166 3.83 9.86 26.51
N GLN A 167 4.35 9.94 25.28
CA GLN A 167 4.63 11.16 24.54
C GLN A 167 4.32 10.94 23.05
N PRO A 168 3.99 12.00 22.30
CA PRO A 168 3.86 11.91 20.84
C PRO A 168 5.15 11.39 20.21
N THR A 169 5.02 10.43 19.30
CA THR A 169 6.15 9.91 18.52
C THR A 169 6.24 10.69 17.21
N TYR A 170 7.45 11.13 16.87
CA TYR A 170 7.73 11.86 15.63
C TYR A 170 8.69 11.06 14.75
N LEU A 171 8.59 11.25 13.44
CA LEU A 171 9.52 10.69 12.46
C LEU A 171 10.25 11.79 11.71
N SER A 172 11.42 11.43 11.18
CA SER A 172 12.13 12.25 10.21
C SER A 172 11.34 12.36 8.89
N SER A 173 11.55 13.45 8.16
CA SER A 173 10.97 13.65 6.82
C SER A 173 11.41 12.56 5.84
N LYS A 174 12.64 12.04 5.98
CA LYS A 174 13.16 10.96 5.14
C LYS A 174 12.47 9.64 5.45
N THR A 175 12.31 9.31 6.72
CA THR A 175 11.60 8.09 7.15
C THR A 175 10.15 8.11 6.68
N TYR A 176 9.44 9.23 6.84
CA TYR A 176 8.07 9.33 6.33
C TYR A 176 8.00 9.24 4.80
N TRP A 177 8.99 9.82 4.08
CA TRP A 177 9.08 9.64 2.62
C TRP A 177 9.22 8.17 2.23
N ASP A 178 10.06 7.39 2.92
CA ASP A 178 10.25 5.95 2.67
C ASP A 178 8.95 5.16 2.88
N TYR A 179 8.17 5.50 3.91
CA TYR A 179 6.83 4.96 4.09
C TYR A 179 5.91 5.34 2.93
N ASN A 180 5.92 6.61 2.51
CA ASN A 180 5.07 7.14 1.45
C ASN A 180 5.32 6.45 0.10
N VAL A 181 6.59 6.15 -0.23
CA VAL A 181 6.97 5.39 -1.43
C VAL A 181 6.97 3.87 -1.23
N ARG A 182 6.50 3.38 -0.08
CA ARG A 182 6.32 1.96 0.26
C ARG A 182 7.61 1.14 0.23
N MET A 183 8.73 1.73 0.63
CA MET A 183 10.00 1.00 0.81
C MET A 183 10.01 0.12 2.06
N TYR A 184 9.24 0.48 3.08
CA TYR A 184 9.08 -0.31 4.30
C TYR A 184 8.35 -1.65 4.05
N TRP A 185 8.75 -2.73 4.71
CA TRP A 185 8.00 -3.99 4.87
C TRP A 185 8.12 -4.45 6.33
N PRO A 186 7.02 -4.90 6.97
CA PRO A 186 7.06 -5.60 8.24
C PRO A 186 7.59 -7.03 8.07
#